data_AF-A0A1I0CWH2-F1
#
_entry.id   AF-A0A1I0CWH2-F1
#
_cell.length_a   1.000
_cell.length_b   1.000
_cell.length_c   1.000
_cell.angle_alpha   90.00
_cell.angle_beta   90.00
_cell.angle_gamma   90.00
#
_symmetry.space_group_name_H-M   'P 1'
#
loop_
_entity.id
_entity.type
_entity.pdbx_description
1 polymer ?
#
loop_
_entity_poly.entity_id
_entity_poly.type
_entity_poly.pdbx_seq_one_letter_code
_entity_poly.pdbx_strand_id
1 'polypeptide(L)'
;MKIIDIKPRTADWHQWRSEGIGASESSVILSESPYKTPWQLWAEKCGFIFPEPLDNNPNVQRGIRLEPIARAYLEEKFQELLLPLCAQSDNYPFIRASFDGINSKGEPVEIKCPSQTVFEEVQHLGINSPTYLHYMIQVQHQLLVSDSKSGWLIFYSQDTKANIETLSFKITRDEEIIAKIITAAQSFWDLVQTQKPPIKCPNRDTYIPEGEDKVVWQSLASKYHQFAKQAHELNLQLDEVKSEISNLEKSFLPLMHNFAYAEYAGVKIVRYWSQGQVDYSKLLVDLGHQVTTSQLNHYRKMPIEKIRFTSTNFNSQANLNESKQSVVPSLSNAKDEMEKVHILAENIQKETKTKRRKAKSTSKHENTINNTPSNKGTDLINIANDVLPNQEVTSLATKDLSNTHNLDHALVERQTPTSSYYF
;
A
#
# COMPACT_ATOMS: atom_id res chain seq x y z
N MET A 1 39.22 19.52 1.29
CA MET A 1 38.19 18.61 0.77
C MET A 1 38.46 18.35 -0.71
N LYS A 2 38.23 17.12 -1.19
CA LYS A 2 38.31 16.80 -2.62
C LYS A 2 36.94 16.91 -3.27
N ILE A 3 36.78 17.88 -4.18
CA ILE A 3 35.55 18.10 -4.94
C ILE A 3 35.38 17.00 -5.98
N ILE A 4 34.14 16.53 -6.11
CA ILE A 4 33.71 15.50 -7.04
C ILE A 4 32.66 16.10 -7.97
N ASP A 5 32.97 16.19 -9.27
CA ASP A 5 32.08 16.74 -10.28
C ASP A 5 31.03 15.70 -10.69
N ILE A 6 30.00 15.57 -9.86
CA ILE A 6 28.84 14.69 -10.10
C ILE A 6 27.57 15.46 -9.77
N LYS A 7 26.62 15.42 -10.70
CA LYS A 7 25.31 16.02 -10.52
C LYS A 7 24.49 15.22 -9.51
N PRO A 8 23.93 15.86 -8.45
CA PRO A 8 23.07 15.18 -7.48
C PRO A 8 21.87 14.47 -8.14
N ARG A 9 21.41 13.37 -7.52
CA ARG A 9 20.23 12.59 -7.93
C ARG A 9 20.37 11.87 -9.28
N THR A 10 21.57 11.74 -9.80
CA THR A 10 21.87 10.90 -10.98
C THR A 10 22.29 9.49 -10.56
N ALA A 11 22.28 8.53 -11.50
CA ALA A 11 22.78 7.18 -11.23
C ALA A 11 24.23 7.18 -10.72
N ASP A 12 25.10 8.00 -11.34
CA ASP A 12 26.49 8.18 -10.92
C ASP A 12 26.61 8.73 -9.50
N TRP A 13 25.70 9.63 -9.10
CA TRP A 13 25.62 10.13 -7.73
C TRP A 13 25.24 9.04 -6.74
N HIS A 14 24.26 8.20 -7.07
CA HIS A 14 23.87 7.07 -6.22
C HIS A 14 25.00 6.03 -6.11
N GLN A 15 25.67 5.73 -7.23
CA GLN A 15 26.84 4.86 -7.27
C GLN A 15 27.95 5.43 -6.37
N TRP A 16 28.33 6.69 -6.56
CA TRP A 16 29.32 7.37 -5.72
C TRP A 16 28.93 7.38 -4.24
N ARG A 17 27.64 7.52 -3.90
CA ARG A 17 27.20 7.43 -2.51
C ARG A 17 27.30 6.03 -1.92
N SER A 18 27.17 4.98 -2.72
CA SER A 18 27.28 3.60 -2.23
C SER A 18 28.69 3.23 -1.76
N GLU A 19 29.71 3.89 -2.30
CA GLU A 19 31.13 3.66 -2.00
C GLU A 19 31.65 4.43 -0.76
N GLY A 20 30.76 4.98 0.06
CA GLY A 20 31.13 5.67 1.29
C GLY A 20 29.93 5.93 2.19
N ILE A 21 30.15 6.72 3.23
CA ILE A 21 29.14 7.19 4.17
C ILE A 21 28.82 8.65 3.86
N GLY A 22 27.56 8.89 3.53
CA GLY A 22 27.03 10.22 3.26
C GLY A 22 26.69 11.00 4.53
N ALA A 23 26.72 12.33 4.46
CA ALA A 23 26.34 13.19 5.60
C ALA A 23 24.98 12.83 6.25
N SER A 24 23.95 12.60 5.43
CA SER A 24 22.60 12.21 5.88
C SER A 24 22.54 10.85 6.58
N GLU A 25 23.55 10.00 6.37
CA GLU A 25 23.64 8.65 6.94
C GLU A 25 24.30 8.66 8.33
N SER A 26 24.89 9.79 8.75
CA SER A 26 25.57 9.93 10.05
C SER A 26 24.66 9.64 11.24
N SER A 27 23.42 10.13 11.20
CA SER A 27 22.43 9.84 12.25
C SER A 27 22.06 8.35 12.29
N VAL A 28 22.13 7.65 11.16
CA VAL A 28 21.83 6.22 11.08
C VAL A 28 22.95 5.40 11.71
N ILE A 29 24.21 5.66 11.38
CA ILE A 29 25.36 4.95 11.96
C ILE A 29 25.55 5.25 13.45
N LEU A 30 25.07 6.40 13.93
CA LEU A 30 24.99 6.73 15.36
C LEU A 30 23.76 6.11 16.06
N SER A 31 22.91 5.39 15.33
CA SER A 31 21.65 4.81 15.84
C SER A 31 20.62 5.84 16.36
N GLU A 32 20.69 7.08 15.87
CA GLU A 32 19.79 8.19 16.26
C GLU A 32 18.73 8.48 15.19
N SER A 33 18.80 7.85 14.02
CA SER A 33 17.82 8.05 12.96
C SER A 33 16.47 7.37 13.27
N PRO A 34 15.34 8.09 13.20
CA PRO A 34 14.01 7.49 13.34
C PRO A 34 13.60 6.71 12.09
N TYR A 35 14.23 6.97 10.94
CA TYR A 35 13.81 6.44 9.64
C TYR A 35 14.51 5.13 9.27
N LYS A 36 15.77 4.95 9.69
CA LYS A 36 16.58 3.81 9.28
C LYS A 36 17.47 3.30 10.41
N THR A 37 17.65 1.99 10.49
CA THR A 37 18.60 1.36 11.42
C THR A 37 19.99 1.18 10.78
N PRO A 38 21.06 1.01 11.57
CA PRO A 38 22.36 0.61 11.03
C PRO A 38 22.29 -0.66 10.17
N TRP A 39 21.52 -1.66 10.58
CA TRP A 39 21.39 -2.91 9.82
C TRP A 39 20.75 -2.70 8.46
N GLN A 40 19.68 -1.90 8.37
CA GLN A 40 19.05 -1.57 7.09
C GLN A 40 20.02 -0.83 6.17
N LEU A 41 20.75 0.17 6.68
CA LEU A 41 21.75 0.88 5.89
C LEU A 41 22.88 -0.06 5.42
N TRP A 42 23.34 -0.96 6.28
CA TRP A 42 24.37 -1.94 5.92
C TRP A 42 23.88 -2.87 4.81
N ALA A 43 22.65 -3.37 4.93
CA ALA A 43 22.05 -4.24 3.94
C ALA A 43 21.87 -3.53 2.58
N GLU A 44 21.53 -2.24 2.57
CA GLU A 44 21.50 -1.42 1.36
C GLU A 44 22.89 -1.24 0.74
N LYS A 45 23.91 -0.88 1.54
CA LYS A 45 25.29 -0.68 1.07
C LYS A 45 25.92 -1.96 0.52
N CYS A 46 25.56 -3.12 1.08
CA CYS A 46 26.00 -4.42 0.60
C CYS A 46 25.15 -4.97 -0.57
N GLY A 47 24.07 -4.31 -0.96
CA GLY A 47 23.19 -4.75 -2.04
C GLY A 47 22.28 -5.94 -1.69
N PHE A 48 22.09 -6.23 -0.40
CA PHE A 48 21.17 -7.29 0.05
C PHE A 48 19.71 -6.86 0.01
N ILE A 49 19.46 -5.57 0.17
CA ILE A 49 18.12 -4.97 0.00
C ILE A 49 18.23 -3.76 -0.91
N PHE A 50 17.16 -3.52 -1.68
CA PHE A 50 17.02 -2.27 -2.40
C PHE A 50 16.54 -1.18 -1.44
N PRO A 51 17.04 0.06 -1.57
CA PRO A 51 16.47 1.20 -0.86
C PRO A 51 14.97 1.31 -1.14
N GLU A 52 14.21 1.73 -0.12
CA GLU A 52 12.78 1.97 -0.30
C GLU A 52 12.54 3.00 -1.42
N PRO A 53 11.63 2.74 -2.37
CA PRO A 53 11.31 3.70 -3.41
C PRO A 53 10.56 4.89 -2.80
N LEU A 54 11.27 6.00 -2.61
CA LEU A 54 10.71 7.22 -2.02
C LEU A 54 10.12 8.19 -3.05
N ASP A 55 10.11 7.83 -4.33
CA ASP A 55 9.69 8.71 -5.43
C ASP A 55 8.23 9.16 -5.30
N ASN A 56 7.38 8.33 -4.70
CA ASN A 56 5.97 8.64 -4.45
C ASN A 56 5.71 9.34 -3.11
N ASN A 57 6.76 9.58 -2.31
CA ASN A 57 6.61 10.25 -1.03
C ASN A 57 6.43 11.76 -1.25
N PRO A 58 5.26 12.35 -0.90
CA PRO A 58 4.98 13.76 -1.16
C PRO A 58 5.95 14.70 -0.43
N ASN A 59 6.52 14.27 0.71
CA ASN A 59 7.51 15.06 1.44
C ASN A 59 8.85 15.11 0.71
N VAL A 60 9.28 14.00 0.10
CA VAL A 60 10.51 13.94 -0.70
C VAL A 60 10.36 14.75 -1.97
N GLN A 61 9.24 14.59 -2.69
CA GLN A 61 8.94 15.38 -3.89
C GLN A 61 8.89 16.89 -3.58
N ARG A 62 8.30 17.28 -2.45
CA ARG A 62 8.30 18.68 -1.99
C ARG A 62 9.72 19.18 -1.76
N GLY A 63 10.55 18.41 -1.05
CA GLY A 63 11.95 18.74 -0.82
C GLY A 63 12.71 19.00 -2.12
N ILE A 64 12.63 18.06 -3.06
CA ILE A 64 13.28 18.16 -4.38
C ILE A 64 12.83 19.41 -5.14
N ARG A 65 11.53 19.71 -5.12
CA ARG A 65 10.97 20.87 -5.83
C ARG A 65 11.38 22.20 -5.18
N LEU A 66 11.37 22.27 -3.85
CA LEU A 66 11.56 23.54 -3.12
C LEU A 66 13.03 23.85 -2.86
N GLU A 67 13.92 22.87 -2.76
CA GLU A 67 15.34 23.11 -2.44
C GLU A 67 16.02 24.11 -3.40
N PRO A 68 15.85 24.06 -4.73
CA PRO A 68 16.42 25.08 -5.62
C PRO A 68 15.82 26.48 -5.43
N ILE A 69 14.53 26.56 -5.11
CA ILE A 69 13.83 27.83 -4.85
C ILE A 69 14.32 28.43 -3.52
N ALA A 70 14.43 27.60 -2.49
CA ALA A 70 14.97 27.97 -1.19
C ALA A 70 16.42 28.46 -1.32
N ARG A 71 17.27 27.74 -2.07
CA ARG A 71 18.65 28.17 -2.35
C ARG A 71 18.69 29.55 -3.00
N ALA A 72 17.97 29.76 -4.10
CA ALA A 72 17.94 31.05 -4.79
C ALA A 72 17.45 32.19 -3.88
N TYR A 73 16.43 31.93 -3.05
CA TYR A 73 15.96 32.88 -2.05
C TYR A 73 17.03 33.24 -1.01
N LEU A 74 17.80 32.25 -0.54
CA LEU A 74 18.88 32.48 0.41
C LEU A 74 20.05 33.24 -0.23
N GLU A 75 20.38 32.96 -1.49
CA GLU A 75 21.40 33.69 -2.24
C GLU A 75 21.06 35.18 -2.37
N GLU A 76 19.80 35.49 -2.70
CA GLU A 76 19.30 36.87 -2.74
C GLU A 76 19.28 37.51 -1.35
N LYS A 77 18.79 36.79 -0.34
CA LYS A 77 18.70 37.30 1.05
C LYS A 77 20.07 37.63 1.64
N PHE A 78 21.08 36.80 1.38
CA PHE A 78 22.43 36.97 1.92
C PHE A 78 23.40 37.66 0.97
N GLN A 79 22.98 37.96 -0.27
CA GLN A 79 23.82 38.56 -1.31
C GLN A 79 25.11 37.75 -1.55
N GLU A 80 24.99 36.42 -1.55
CA GLU A 80 26.11 35.48 -1.66
C GLU A 80 25.67 34.23 -2.44
N LEU A 81 26.50 33.75 -3.37
CA LEU A 81 26.23 32.52 -4.11
C LEU A 81 26.44 31.28 -3.23
N LEU A 82 25.56 30.30 -3.37
CA LEU A 82 25.60 29.02 -2.67
C LEU A 82 25.82 27.91 -3.69
N LEU A 83 27.04 27.36 -3.76
CA LEU A 83 27.39 26.37 -4.78
C LEU A 83 26.99 24.95 -4.34
N PRO A 84 26.00 24.30 -4.97
CA PRO A 84 25.74 22.89 -4.72
C PRO A 84 26.87 22.04 -5.32
N LEU A 85 27.47 21.16 -4.52
CA LEU A 85 28.56 20.28 -4.97
C LEU A 85 28.63 18.98 -4.17
N CYS A 86 29.39 18.01 -4.68
CA CYS A 86 29.77 16.81 -3.96
C CYS A 86 31.25 16.87 -3.58
N ALA A 87 31.61 16.40 -2.39
CA ALA A 87 33.00 16.28 -1.98
C ALA A 87 33.22 15.06 -1.06
N GLN A 88 34.48 14.70 -0.89
CA GLN A 88 34.92 13.70 0.08
C GLN A 88 35.99 14.30 1.00
N SER A 89 36.09 13.74 2.22
CA SER A 89 37.14 14.12 3.15
C SER A 89 38.51 13.71 2.61
N ASP A 90 39.52 14.58 2.79
CA ASP A 90 40.89 14.29 2.38
C ASP A 90 41.53 13.23 3.29
N ASN A 91 41.21 13.26 4.59
CA ASN A 91 41.74 12.33 5.59
C ASN A 91 40.98 11.00 5.60
N TYR A 92 39.69 11.01 5.24
CA TYR A 92 38.82 9.83 5.25
C TYR A 92 38.02 9.73 3.95
N PRO A 93 38.59 9.20 2.85
CA PRO A 93 37.95 9.22 1.53
C PRO A 93 36.58 8.51 1.43
N PHE A 94 36.28 7.60 2.35
CA PHE A 94 34.96 6.97 2.45
C PHE A 94 33.90 7.87 3.12
N ILE A 95 34.29 8.98 3.76
CA ILE A 95 33.39 9.99 4.31
C ILE A 95 33.12 11.04 3.23
N ARG A 96 31.84 11.17 2.85
CA ARG A 96 31.40 11.89 1.65
C ARG A 96 30.22 12.81 1.97
N ALA A 97 30.16 13.98 1.35
CA ALA A 97 29.04 14.90 1.50
C ALA A 97 28.53 15.41 0.15
N SER A 98 27.21 15.42 0.01
CA SER A 98 26.52 16.22 -0.99
C SER A 98 26.01 17.45 -0.28
N PHE A 99 26.42 18.62 -0.75
CA PHE A 99 26.07 19.89 -0.15
C PHE A 99 24.92 20.53 -0.94
N ASP A 100 23.89 20.98 -0.24
CA ASP A 100 22.83 21.78 -0.86
C ASP A 100 23.38 23.14 -1.30
N GLY A 101 24.36 23.68 -0.58
CA GLY A 101 25.17 24.83 -0.98
C GLY A 101 26.43 24.97 -0.12
N ILE A 102 27.50 25.49 -0.72
CA ILE A 102 28.70 25.96 -0.03
C ILE A 102 28.89 27.44 -0.36
N ASN A 103 29.14 28.25 0.66
CA ASN A 103 29.37 29.69 0.49
C ASN A 103 30.84 30.01 0.15
N SER A 104 31.16 31.29 -0.07
CA SER A 104 32.52 31.72 -0.47
C SER A 104 33.61 31.42 0.57
N LYS A 105 33.22 31.20 1.84
CA LYS A 105 34.11 30.85 2.96
C LYS A 105 34.29 29.34 3.11
N GLY A 106 33.66 28.54 2.26
CA GLY A 106 33.64 27.08 2.38
C GLY A 106 32.61 26.55 3.37
N GLU A 107 31.81 27.40 4.02
CA GLU A 107 30.83 26.97 5.01
C GLU A 107 29.64 26.27 4.33
N PRO A 108 29.27 25.07 4.79
CA PRO A 108 28.11 24.38 4.24
C PRO A 108 26.80 25.03 4.68
N VAL A 109 25.82 25.05 3.77
CA VAL A 109 24.45 25.46 4.02
C VAL A 109 23.54 24.28 3.67
N GLU A 110 23.00 23.63 4.69
CA GLU A 110 22.02 22.55 4.57
C GLU A 110 20.61 23.12 4.56
N ILE A 111 19.82 22.78 3.56
CA ILE A 111 18.49 23.35 3.32
C ILE A 111 17.44 22.26 3.46
N LYS A 112 16.52 22.42 4.41
CA LYS A 112 15.38 21.53 4.61
C LYS A 112 14.09 22.23 4.24
N CYS A 113 13.27 21.57 3.40
CA CYS A 113 11.93 22.02 3.05
C CYS A 113 10.87 21.06 3.65
N PRO A 114 10.71 21.05 4.98
CA PRO A 114 9.83 20.10 5.68
C PRO A 114 8.34 20.33 5.40
N SER A 115 7.47 19.52 5.98
CA SER A 115 6.03 19.81 5.99
C SER A 115 5.76 20.96 6.97
N GLN A 116 4.60 21.60 6.85
CA GLN A 116 4.22 22.70 7.74
C GLN A 116 4.28 22.30 9.23
N THR A 117 3.75 21.11 9.57
CA THR A 117 3.80 20.59 10.95
C THR A 117 5.23 20.44 11.49
N VAL A 118 6.15 19.94 10.66
CA VAL A 118 7.56 19.78 11.07
C VAL A 118 8.28 21.14 11.13
N PHE A 119 7.92 22.08 10.25
CA PHE A 119 8.43 23.45 10.34
C PHE A 119 8.00 24.12 11.66
N GLU A 120 6.73 23.99 12.03
CA GLU A 120 6.16 24.50 13.28
C GLU A 120 6.77 23.83 14.52
N GLU A 121 7.07 22.52 14.47
CA GLU A 121 7.82 21.82 15.52
C GLU A 121 9.18 22.49 15.76
N VAL A 122 9.95 22.72 14.70
CA VAL A 122 11.25 23.39 14.79
C VAL A 122 11.10 24.85 15.24
N GLN A 123 10.05 25.54 14.80
CA GLN A 123 9.76 26.92 15.21
C GLN A 123 9.49 27.01 16.71
N HIS A 124 8.72 26.08 17.27
CA HIS A 124 8.35 26.07 18.68
C HIS A 124 9.45 25.54 19.61
N LEU A 125 10.13 24.46 19.22
CA LEU A 125 11.13 23.79 20.06
C LEU A 125 12.56 24.29 19.81
N GLY A 126 12.81 24.96 18.69
CA GLY A 126 14.13 25.46 18.31
C GLY A 126 15.19 24.36 18.31
N ILE A 127 16.29 24.58 19.03
CA ILE A 127 17.41 23.64 19.13
C ILE A 127 17.07 22.33 19.87
N ASN A 128 15.94 22.30 20.59
CA ASN A 128 15.46 21.10 21.29
C ASN A 128 14.53 20.24 20.42
N SER A 129 14.22 20.67 19.20
CA SER A 129 13.44 19.87 18.25
C SER A 129 14.20 18.58 17.89
N PRO A 130 13.54 17.40 17.91
CA PRO A 130 14.10 16.18 17.36
C PRO A 130 14.55 16.34 15.90
N THR A 131 13.80 17.08 15.10
CA THR A 131 14.14 17.39 13.70
C THR A 131 15.43 18.21 13.61
N TYR A 132 15.60 19.23 14.45
CA TYR A 132 16.83 20.00 14.52
C TYR A 132 18.04 19.13 14.89
N LEU A 133 17.93 18.34 15.96
CA LEU A 133 19.03 17.49 16.45
C LEU A 133 19.48 16.48 15.39
N HIS A 134 18.52 15.86 14.70
CA HIS A 134 18.78 14.93 13.61
C HIS A 134 19.62 15.56 12.47
N TYR A 135 19.24 16.76 12.02
CA TYR A 135 19.94 17.43 10.92
C TYR A 135 21.20 18.18 11.36
N MET A 136 21.32 18.55 12.63
CA MET A 136 22.56 19.11 13.18
C MET A 136 23.73 18.14 13.03
N ILE A 137 23.50 16.83 13.26
CA ILE A 137 24.51 15.78 13.03
C ILE A 137 24.94 15.72 11.56
N GLN A 138 23.99 15.89 10.63
CA GLN A 138 24.30 15.94 9.20
C GLN A 138 25.21 17.14 8.88
N VAL A 139 24.97 18.31 9.49
CA VAL A 139 25.83 19.48 9.32
C VAL A 139 27.21 19.25 9.95
N GLN A 140 27.32 18.62 11.13
CA GLN A 140 28.63 18.27 11.71
C GLN A 140 29.45 17.36 10.79
N HIS A 141 28.82 16.40 10.12
CA HIS A 141 29.49 15.59 9.09
C HIS A 141 29.95 16.46 7.90
N GLN A 142 29.10 17.38 7.42
CA GLN A 142 29.49 18.29 6.36
C GLN A 142 30.69 19.16 6.75
N LEU A 143 30.75 19.65 8.00
CA LEU A 143 31.90 20.39 8.54
C LEU A 143 33.16 19.53 8.59
N LEU A 144 33.05 18.25 8.92
CA LEU A 144 34.16 17.29 8.81
C LEU A 144 34.69 17.19 7.37
N VAL A 145 33.80 17.13 6.38
CA VAL A 145 34.22 17.03 4.97
C VAL A 145 34.81 18.33 4.44
N SER A 146 34.17 19.47 4.72
CA SER A 146 34.57 20.79 4.22
C SER A 146 35.72 21.43 4.99
N ASP A 147 36.06 20.88 6.17
CA ASP A 147 37.02 21.44 7.13
C ASP A 147 36.67 22.88 7.58
N SER A 148 35.38 23.20 7.63
CA SER A 148 34.90 24.53 8.01
C SER A 148 34.66 24.65 9.51
N LYS A 149 34.83 25.86 10.04
CA LYS A 149 34.59 26.18 11.46
C LYS A 149 33.11 26.29 11.82
N SER A 150 32.27 26.57 10.84
CA SER A 150 30.82 26.65 11.01
C SER A 150 30.09 26.37 9.70
N GLY A 151 28.80 26.08 9.84
CA GLY A 151 27.86 25.90 8.75
C GLY A 151 26.47 26.37 9.17
N TRP A 152 25.51 26.24 8.27
CA TRP A 152 24.14 26.69 8.48
C TRP A 152 23.15 25.55 8.23
N LEU A 153 22.21 25.39 9.14
CA LEU A 153 21.02 24.57 8.96
C LEU A 153 19.83 25.50 8.79
N ILE A 154 19.19 25.44 7.63
CA ILE A 154 18.09 26.33 7.28
C ILE A 154 16.85 25.52 6.96
N PHE A 155 15.77 25.81 7.69
CA PHE A 155 14.45 25.29 7.36
C PHE A 155 13.71 26.36 6.55
N TYR A 156 13.21 25.97 5.40
CA TYR A 156 12.46 26.80 4.46
C TYR A 156 11.03 26.28 4.38
N SER A 157 10.04 27.15 4.62
CA SER A 157 8.63 26.87 4.36
C SER A 157 8.09 27.91 3.38
N GLN A 158 7.21 27.44 2.49
CA GLN A 158 6.46 28.27 1.57
C GLN A 158 5.00 27.82 1.62
N ASP A 159 4.11 28.72 2.00
CA ASP A 159 2.67 28.43 2.02
C ASP A 159 2.05 28.46 0.61
N THR A 160 0.76 28.12 0.52
CA THR A 160 0.02 28.12 -0.75
C THR A 160 -0.13 29.50 -1.39
N LYS A 161 0.08 30.58 -0.63
CA LYS A 161 0.06 31.97 -1.10
C LYS A 161 1.45 32.50 -1.42
N ALA A 162 2.46 31.63 -1.44
CA ALA A 162 3.86 31.95 -1.62
C ALA A 162 4.46 32.89 -0.56
N ASN A 163 3.88 32.91 0.65
CA ASN A 163 4.56 33.51 1.79
C ASN A 163 5.72 32.61 2.20
N ILE A 164 6.91 33.19 2.30
CA ILE A 164 8.15 32.49 2.61
C ILE A 164 8.51 32.73 4.07
N GLU A 165 8.78 31.65 4.79
CA GLU A 165 9.34 31.68 6.13
C GLU A 165 10.63 30.86 6.18
N THR A 166 11.63 31.37 6.92
CA THR A 166 12.90 30.67 7.11
C THR A 166 13.34 30.68 8.56
N LEU A 167 13.70 29.52 9.09
CA LEU A 167 14.42 29.39 10.36
C LEU A 167 15.88 29.09 10.05
N SER A 168 16.81 29.89 10.56
CA SER A 168 18.24 29.76 10.28
C SER A 168 19.01 29.51 11.56
N PHE A 169 19.74 28.40 11.60
CA PHE A 169 20.58 28.02 12.73
C PHE A 169 22.04 27.94 12.29
N LYS A 170 22.90 28.68 12.99
CA LYS A 170 24.35 28.56 12.79
C LYS A 170 24.86 27.39 13.63
N ILE A 171 25.51 26.44 12.98
CA ILE A 171 26.12 25.27 13.63
C ILE A 171 27.63 25.49 13.67
N THR A 172 28.19 25.56 14.89
CA THR A 172 29.63 25.61 15.08
C THR A 172 30.20 24.20 15.06
N ARG A 173 31.39 24.05 14.49
CA ARG A 173 32.12 22.77 14.47
C ARG A 173 32.32 22.25 15.90
N ASP A 174 31.87 21.03 16.13
CA ASP A 174 32.02 20.33 17.40
C ASP A 174 32.92 19.10 17.20
N GLU A 175 34.15 19.18 17.71
CA GLU A 175 35.14 18.11 17.53
C GLU A 175 34.76 16.82 18.27
N GLU A 176 33.99 16.89 19.36
CA GLU A 176 33.54 15.69 20.08
C GLU A 176 32.49 14.93 19.26
N ILE A 177 31.53 15.65 18.67
CA ILE A 177 30.53 15.05 17.78
C ILE A 177 31.21 14.51 16.52
N ILE A 178 32.13 15.27 15.93
CA ILE A 178 32.88 14.84 14.74
C ILE A 178 33.70 13.59 15.04
N ALA A 179 34.39 13.51 16.18
CA ALA A 179 35.12 12.30 16.58
C ALA A 179 34.20 11.08 16.72
N LYS A 180 32.99 11.25 17.25
CA LYS A 180 31.96 10.20 17.30
C LYS A 180 31.53 9.77 15.89
N ILE A 181 31.28 10.73 14.99
CA ILE A 181 30.92 10.45 13.59
C ILE A 181 32.03 9.66 12.89
N ILE A 182 33.30 10.07 13.03
CA ILE A 182 34.45 9.37 12.43
C ILE A 182 34.53 7.93 12.95
N THR A 183 34.47 7.75 14.27
CA THR A 183 34.59 6.42 14.91
C THR A 183 33.46 5.49 14.47
N ALA A 184 32.22 6.00 14.46
CA ALA A 184 31.05 5.24 14.01
C ALA A 184 31.12 4.93 12.50
N ALA A 185 31.55 5.90 11.69
CA ALA A 185 31.64 5.73 10.23
C ALA A 185 32.71 4.70 9.89
N GLN A 186 33.87 4.72 10.56
CA GLN A 186 34.93 3.75 10.35
C GLN A 186 34.48 2.34 10.76
N SER A 187 33.93 2.19 11.97
CA SER A 187 33.43 0.90 12.46
C SER A 187 32.35 0.33 11.53
N PHE A 188 31.43 1.18 11.07
CA PHE A 188 30.37 0.78 10.15
C PHE A 188 30.91 0.45 8.74
N TRP A 189 31.87 1.23 8.24
CA TRP A 189 32.47 0.99 6.93
C TRP A 189 33.25 -0.34 6.90
N ASP A 190 33.93 -0.69 7.99
CA ASP A 190 34.58 -2.00 8.13
C ASP A 190 33.57 -3.16 8.05
N LEU A 191 32.36 -3.00 8.63
CA LEU A 191 31.28 -3.98 8.52
C LEU A 191 30.76 -4.12 7.09
N VAL A 192 30.66 -3.02 6.34
CA VAL A 192 30.30 -3.04 4.91
C VAL A 192 31.38 -3.76 4.10
N GLN A 193 32.66 -3.41 4.29
CA GLN A 193 33.78 -4.01 3.56
C GLN A 193 33.96 -5.50 3.85
N THR A 194 33.71 -5.92 5.09
CA THR A 194 33.80 -7.33 5.51
C THR A 194 32.51 -8.12 5.33
N GLN A 195 31.42 -7.47 4.88
CA GLN A 195 30.07 -8.02 4.78
C GLN A 195 29.60 -8.71 6.09
N LYS A 196 30.01 -8.16 7.23
CA LYS A 196 29.52 -8.60 8.54
C LYS A 196 28.35 -7.72 8.97
N PRO A 197 27.17 -8.28 9.28
CA PRO A 197 26.02 -7.46 9.67
C PRO A 197 26.24 -6.81 11.04
N PRO A 198 25.78 -5.56 11.25
CA PRO A 198 25.65 -5.01 12.58
C PRO A 198 24.53 -5.72 13.36
N ILE A 199 24.46 -5.48 14.67
CA ILE A 199 23.38 -6.00 15.52
C ILE A 199 22.04 -5.44 15.04
N LYS A 200 21.06 -6.32 14.84
CA LYS A 200 19.69 -5.94 14.50
C LYS A 200 18.97 -5.30 15.70
N CYS A 201 18.12 -4.33 15.43
CA CYS A 201 17.17 -3.75 16.36
C CYS A 201 15.84 -4.54 16.31
N PRO A 202 15.51 -5.39 17.30
CA PRO A 202 14.37 -6.31 17.21
C PRO A 202 13.01 -5.64 16.95
N ASN A 203 12.83 -4.40 17.41
CA ASN A 203 11.59 -3.65 17.26
C ASN A 203 11.47 -2.89 15.92
N ARG A 204 12.53 -2.88 15.10
CA ARG A 204 12.60 -2.08 13.85
C ARG A 204 13.05 -2.89 12.63
N ASP A 205 13.90 -3.89 12.84
CA ASP A 205 14.48 -4.69 11.76
C ASP A 205 13.67 -5.95 11.47
N THR A 206 13.69 -6.36 10.21
CA THR A 206 13.06 -7.59 9.78
C THR A 206 13.78 -8.80 10.38
N TYR A 207 13.02 -9.59 11.13
CA TYR A 207 13.45 -10.92 11.54
C TYR A 207 13.49 -11.85 10.33
N ILE A 208 14.62 -12.52 10.15
CA ILE A 208 14.82 -13.52 9.11
C ILE A 208 15.15 -14.81 9.84
N PRO A 209 14.30 -15.85 9.77
CA PRO A 209 14.56 -17.10 10.45
C PRO A 209 15.77 -17.82 9.82
N GLU A 210 16.55 -18.46 10.67
CA GLU A 210 17.76 -19.20 10.30
C GLU A 210 17.67 -20.65 10.80
N GLY A 211 18.51 -21.54 10.26
CA GLY A 211 18.56 -22.94 10.69
C GLY A 211 17.21 -23.68 10.55
N GLU A 212 16.81 -24.38 11.61
CA GLU A 212 15.57 -25.17 11.66
C GLU A 212 14.33 -24.29 11.55
N ASP A 213 14.33 -23.12 12.19
CA ASP A 213 13.20 -22.18 12.17
C ASP A 213 12.88 -21.74 10.74
N LYS A 214 13.89 -21.61 9.87
CA LYS A 214 13.68 -21.26 8.46
C LYS A 214 12.83 -22.31 7.73
N VAL A 215 13.12 -23.59 7.97
CA VAL A 215 12.41 -24.72 7.33
C VAL A 215 10.97 -24.77 7.84
N VAL A 216 10.78 -24.62 9.15
CA VAL A 216 9.45 -24.56 9.78
C VAL A 216 8.64 -23.38 9.23
N TRP A 217 9.26 -22.19 9.18
CA TRP A 217 8.62 -20.97 8.66
C TRP A 217 8.19 -21.13 7.21
N GLN A 218 9.02 -21.71 6.34
CA GLN A 218 8.68 -21.95 4.93
C GLN A 218 7.47 -22.88 4.77
N SER A 219 7.41 -23.94 5.57
CA SER A 219 6.28 -24.88 5.58
C SER A 219 4.98 -24.20 6.04
N LEU A 220 5.05 -23.43 7.13
CA LEU A 220 3.90 -22.66 7.64
C LEU A 220 3.44 -21.59 6.65
N ALA A 221 4.39 -20.84 6.07
CA ALA A 221 4.09 -19.81 5.09
C ALA A 221 3.36 -20.40 3.88
N SER A 222 3.80 -21.55 3.37
CA SER A 222 3.16 -22.19 2.21
C SER A 222 1.69 -22.54 2.48
N LYS A 223 1.41 -23.14 3.66
CA LYS A 223 0.04 -23.44 4.10
C LYS A 223 -0.80 -22.19 4.30
N TYR A 224 -0.22 -21.15 4.90
CA TYR A 224 -0.89 -19.86 5.09
C TYR A 224 -1.32 -19.25 3.76
N HIS A 225 -0.43 -19.16 2.77
CA HIS A 225 -0.75 -18.60 1.45
C HIS A 225 -1.85 -19.40 0.74
N GLN A 226 -1.81 -20.74 0.82
CA GLN A 226 -2.85 -21.60 0.26
C GLN A 226 -4.23 -21.27 0.86
N PHE A 227 -4.34 -21.26 2.19
CA PHE A 227 -5.62 -21.00 2.84
C PHE A 227 -6.08 -19.54 2.71
N ALA A 228 -5.16 -18.58 2.71
CA ALA A 228 -5.48 -17.18 2.46
C ALA A 228 -6.08 -16.99 1.06
N LYS A 229 -5.54 -17.66 0.04
CA LYS A 229 -6.09 -17.66 -1.31
C LYS A 229 -7.48 -18.29 -1.37
N GLN A 230 -7.67 -19.46 -0.75
CA GLN A 230 -8.98 -20.12 -0.68
C GLN A 230 -10.03 -19.25 0.03
N ALA A 231 -9.66 -18.61 1.14
CA ALA A 231 -10.54 -17.70 1.86
C ALA A 231 -10.92 -16.49 1.01
N HIS A 232 -9.98 -15.94 0.23
CA HIS A 232 -10.26 -14.86 -0.70
C HIS A 232 -11.26 -15.28 -1.80
N GLU A 233 -11.05 -16.44 -2.42
CA GLU A 233 -11.95 -16.98 -3.46
C GLU A 233 -13.37 -17.25 -2.93
N LEU A 234 -13.48 -17.85 -1.75
CA LEU A 234 -14.77 -18.08 -1.09
C LEU A 234 -15.49 -16.77 -0.72
N ASN A 235 -14.74 -15.74 -0.31
CA ASN A 235 -15.32 -14.42 -0.05
C ASN A 235 -15.87 -13.78 -1.32
N LEU A 236 -15.19 -13.90 -2.46
CA LEU A 236 -15.70 -13.41 -3.74
C LEU A 236 -17.02 -14.11 -4.12
N GLN A 237 -17.08 -15.44 -3.97
CA GLN A 237 -18.31 -16.20 -4.21
C GLN A 237 -19.42 -15.81 -3.24
N LEU A 238 -19.09 -15.59 -1.97
CA LEU A 238 -20.04 -15.17 -0.96
C LEU A 238 -20.62 -13.78 -1.29
N ASP A 239 -19.79 -12.85 -1.78
CA ASP A 239 -20.23 -11.51 -2.17
C ASP A 239 -21.12 -11.55 -3.42
N GLU A 240 -20.84 -12.45 -4.38
CA GLU A 240 -21.73 -12.71 -5.52
C GLU A 240 -23.10 -13.24 -5.06
N VAL A 241 -23.12 -14.28 -4.22
CA VAL A 241 -24.36 -14.86 -3.69
C VAL A 241 -25.14 -13.83 -2.85
N LYS A 242 -24.47 -13.00 -2.05
CA LYS A 242 -25.12 -11.91 -1.31
C LYS A 242 -25.74 -10.87 -2.23
N SER A 243 -25.08 -10.55 -3.34
CA SER A 243 -25.63 -9.63 -4.35
C SER A 243 -26.92 -10.19 -4.95
N GLU A 244 -26.91 -11.47 -5.32
CA GLU A 244 -28.11 -12.17 -5.83
C GLU A 244 -29.24 -12.22 -4.80
N ILE A 245 -28.93 -12.53 -3.53
CA ILE A 245 -29.89 -12.46 -2.43
C ILE A 245 -30.47 -11.04 -2.33
N SER A 246 -29.64 -9.99 -2.35
CA SER A 246 -30.12 -8.60 -2.29
C SER A 246 -31.02 -8.23 -3.47
N ASN A 247 -30.73 -8.73 -4.67
CA ASN A 247 -31.57 -8.53 -5.85
C ASN A 247 -32.93 -9.23 -5.71
N LEU A 248 -32.95 -10.45 -5.17
CA LEU A 248 -34.19 -11.17 -4.83
C LEU A 248 -34.98 -10.42 -3.74
N GLU A 249 -34.32 -9.98 -2.67
CA GLU A 249 -34.94 -9.21 -1.59
C GLU A 249 -35.64 -7.95 -2.14
N LYS A 250 -34.98 -7.19 -3.03
CA LYS A 250 -35.58 -6.04 -3.72
C LYS A 250 -36.79 -6.43 -4.55
N SER A 251 -36.76 -7.60 -5.19
CA SER A 251 -37.85 -8.11 -6.03
C SER A 251 -39.08 -8.53 -5.22
N PHE A 252 -38.90 -8.99 -3.98
CA PHE A 252 -40.01 -9.32 -3.09
C PHE A 252 -40.76 -8.08 -2.58
N LEU A 253 -40.09 -6.93 -2.43
CA LEU A 253 -40.71 -5.76 -1.80
C LEU A 253 -41.97 -5.25 -2.55
N PRO A 254 -41.98 -5.08 -3.87
CA PRO A 254 -43.21 -4.69 -4.58
C PRO A 254 -44.36 -5.67 -4.41
N LEU A 255 -44.07 -6.98 -4.30
CA LEU A 255 -45.08 -8.04 -4.19
C LEU A 255 -45.83 -8.01 -2.86
N MET A 256 -45.23 -7.44 -1.81
CA MET A 256 -45.90 -7.29 -0.51
C MET A 256 -46.97 -6.18 -0.49
N HIS A 257 -47.04 -5.34 -1.53
CA HIS A 257 -47.93 -4.16 -1.54
C HIS A 257 -47.83 -3.36 -0.22
N ASN A 258 -48.95 -3.19 0.50
CA ASN A 258 -49.03 -2.45 1.76
C ASN A 258 -48.97 -3.34 3.01
N PHE A 259 -48.70 -4.65 2.88
CA PHE A 259 -48.65 -5.57 4.01
C PHE A 259 -47.32 -5.44 4.77
N ALA A 260 -47.39 -5.42 6.11
CA ALA A 260 -46.21 -5.41 6.97
C ALA A 260 -45.56 -6.79 7.15
N TYR A 261 -46.32 -7.86 6.91
CA TYR A 261 -45.87 -9.25 7.02
C TYR A 261 -46.26 -9.99 5.74
N ALA A 262 -45.34 -10.78 5.18
CA ALA A 262 -45.63 -11.73 4.11
C ALA A 262 -44.91 -13.05 4.42
N GLU A 263 -45.59 -14.17 4.20
CA GLU A 263 -45.00 -15.49 4.38
C GLU A 263 -45.60 -16.43 3.33
N TYR A 264 -44.76 -16.88 2.39
CA TYR A 264 -45.16 -17.80 1.34
C TYR A 264 -43.94 -18.56 0.81
N ALA A 265 -44.13 -19.80 0.36
CA ALA A 265 -43.09 -20.65 -0.23
C ALA A 265 -41.77 -20.73 0.58
N GLY A 266 -41.85 -20.71 1.91
CA GLY A 266 -40.68 -20.83 2.78
C GLY A 266 -39.90 -19.55 3.04
N VAL A 267 -40.41 -18.41 2.59
CA VAL A 267 -39.78 -17.10 2.83
C VAL A 267 -40.74 -16.24 3.63
N LYS A 268 -40.29 -15.81 4.81
CA LYS A 268 -40.98 -14.85 5.66
C LYS A 268 -40.29 -13.49 5.55
N ILE A 269 -41.08 -12.45 5.33
CA ILE A 269 -40.65 -11.07 5.18
C ILE A 269 -41.40 -10.20 6.19
N VAL A 270 -40.65 -9.43 6.97
CA VAL A 270 -41.20 -8.50 7.97
C VAL A 270 -40.69 -7.10 7.72
N ARG A 271 -41.61 -6.16 7.50
CA ARG A 271 -41.33 -4.71 7.52
C ARG A 271 -41.57 -4.18 8.92
N TYR A 272 -40.58 -3.52 9.49
CA TYR A 272 -40.69 -2.93 10.81
C TYR A 272 -39.90 -1.63 10.90
N TRP A 273 -40.39 -0.70 11.71
CA TRP A 273 -39.71 0.55 11.95
C TRP A 273 -38.71 0.38 13.08
N SER A 274 -37.44 0.63 12.78
CA SER A 274 -36.41 0.68 13.82
C SER A 274 -36.24 2.10 14.32
N GLN A 275 -36.09 2.25 15.64
CA GLN A 275 -35.78 3.54 16.23
C GLN A 275 -34.45 4.07 15.65
N GLY A 276 -34.45 5.34 15.25
CA GLY A 276 -33.24 5.96 14.73
C GLY A 276 -32.15 6.03 15.79
N GLN A 277 -30.90 6.03 15.31
CA GLN A 277 -29.73 6.17 16.17
C GLN A 277 -29.74 7.53 16.87
N VAL A 278 -29.29 7.55 18.12
CA VAL A 278 -29.09 8.79 18.89
C VAL A 278 -27.83 9.47 18.37
N ASP A 279 -27.93 10.76 18.07
CA ASP A 279 -26.77 11.60 17.75
C ASP A 279 -26.04 12.00 19.04
N TYR A 280 -25.11 11.15 19.47
CA TYR A 280 -24.35 11.35 20.70
C TYR A 280 -23.45 12.60 20.64
N SER A 281 -22.98 12.99 19.45
CA SER A 281 -22.14 14.18 19.28
C SER A 281 -22.93 15.44 19.60
N LYS A 282 -24.15 15.56 19.05
CA LYS A 282 -25.04 16.70 19.35
C LYS A 282 -25.53 16.68 20.80
N LEU A 283 -25.86 15.50 21.31
CA LEU A 283 -26.33 15.32 22.67
C LEU A 283 -25.29 15.69 23.74
N LEU A 284 -24.02 15.35 23.52
CA LEU A 284 -22.93 15.69 24.43
C LEU A 284 -22.64 17.20 24.45
N VAL A 285 -22.81 17.88 23.31
CA VAL A 285 -22.67 19.35 23.22
C VAL A 285 -23.80 20.06 23.97
N ASP A 286 -25.04 19.60 23.84
CA ASP A 286 -26.21 20.31 24.36
C ASP A 286 -26.54 20.00 25.84
N LEU A 287 -26.16 18.81 26.37
CA LEU A 287 -26.59 18.34 27.70
C LEU A 287 -25.46 17.88 28.65
N GLY A 288 -24.21 17.76 28.19
CA GLY A 288 -23.10 17.28 29.02
C GLY A 288 -23.24 15.81 29.47
N HIS A 289 -22.72 15.47 30.67
CA HIS A 289 -22.56 14.07 31.13
C HIS A 289 -23.74 13.47 31.89
N GLN A 290 -24.84 14.20 32.10
CA GLN A 290 -26.02 13.69 32.82
C GLN A 290 -27.23 13.62 31.88
N VAL A 291 -27.53 12.41 31.39
CA VAL A 291 -28.55 12.19 30.36
C VAL A 291 -29.55 11.17 30.87
N THR A 292 -30.83 11.54 30.91
CA THR A 292 -31.94 10.60 31.18
C THR A 292 -32.49 10.00 29.89
N THR A 293 -33.10 8.81 29.97
CA THR A 293 -33.62 8.05 28.81
C THR A 293 -34.66 8.82 27.99
N SER A 294 -35.37 9.76 28.60
CA SER A 294 -36.34 10.64 27.93
C SER A 294 -35.65 11.67 27.02
N GLN A 295 -34.50 12.20 27.43
CA GLN A 295 -33.73 13.20 26.69
C GLN A 295 -33.04 12.58 25.45
N LEU A 296 -32.67 11.29 25.50
CA LEU A 296 -32.08 10.57 24.36
C LEU A 296 -32.98 10.59 23.12
N ASN A 297 -34.31 10.54 23.30
CA ASN A 297 -35.26 10.46 22.20
C ASN A 297 -35.30 11.75 21.35
N HIS A 298 -34.97 12.91 21.94
CA HIS A 298 -34.92 14.18 21.22
C HIS A 298 -33.77 14.25 20.21
N TYR A 299 -32.70 13.49 20.45
CA TYR A 299 -31.52 13.42 19.59
C TYR A 299 -31.52 12.18 18.69
N ARG A 300 -32.62 11.40 18.66
CA ARG A 300 -32.75 10.28 17.74
C ARG A 300 -33.02 10.80 16.33
N LYS A 301 -32.30 10.24 15.37
CA LYS A 301 -32.64 10.37 13.95
C LYS A 301 -34.03 9.79 13.69
N MET A 302 -34.65 10.19 12.58
CA MET A 302 -35.96 9.67 12.20
C MET A 302 -35.94 8.13 12.13
N PRO A 303 -37.03 7.45 12.54
CA PRO A 303 -37.14 6.01 12.43
C PRO A 303 -36.92 5.55 10.99
N ILE A 304 -36.17 4.46 10.83
CA ILE A 304 -35.87 3.90 9.51
C ILE A 304 -36.63 2.59 9.36
N GLU A 305 -37.37 2.46 8.26
CA GLU A 305 -37.99 1.20 7.87
C GLU A 305 -36.90 0.17 7.57
N LYS A 306 -36.97 -0.97 8.27
CA LYS A 306 -36.10 -2.12 8.05
C LYS A 306 -36.93 -3.30 7.56
N ILE A 307 -36.32 -4.10 6.71
CA ILE A 307 -36.89 -5.35 6.23
C ILE A 307 -36.03 -6.49 6.77
N ARG A 308 -36.70 -7.55 7.24
CA ARG A 308 -36.05 -8.81 7.63
C ARG A 308 -36.61 -9.93 6.79
N PHE A 309 -35.71 -10.65 6.13
CA PHE A 309 -35.99 -11.92 5.48
C PHE A 309 -35.64 -13.07 6.43
N THR A 310 -36.43 -14.13 6.40
CA THR A 310 -36.20 -15.34 7.18
C THR A 310 -36.65 -16.54 6.36
N SER A 311 -35.73 -17.46 6.10
CA SER A 311 -36.07 -18.76 5.50
C SER A 311 -36.74 -19.63 6.55
N THR A 312 -37.98 -20.03 6.31
CA THR A 312 -38.70 -21.00 7.12
C THR A 312 -38.56 -22.38 6.49
N ASN A 313 -38.60 -23.45 7.30
CA ASN A 313 -38.42 -24.82 6.79
C ASN A 313 -39.52 -25.17 5.79
N PHE A 314 -39.21 -25.07 4.50
CA PHE A 314 -40.12 -25.41 3.41
C PHE A 314 -39.76 -26.78 2.87
N ASN A 315 -40.66 -27.75 3.06
CA ASN A 315 -40.48 -29.09 2.53
C ASN A 315 -40.89 -29.10 1.05
N SER A 316 -39.93 -28.85 0.15
CA SER A 316 -40.14 -28.59 -1.28
C SER A 316 -40.79 -29.72 -2.08
N GLN A 317 -40.84 -30.94 -1.54
CA GLN A 317 -41.40 -32.11 -2.24
C GLN A 317 -42.94 -32.25 -2.12
N ALA A 318 -43.61 -31.56 -1.19
CA ALA A 318 -45.05 -31.74 -0.97
C ALA A 318 -45.93 -30.89 -1.91
N ASN A 319 -45.47 -29.71 -2.34
CA ASN A 319 -46.32 -28.72 -3.03
C ASN A 319 -46.17 -28.64 -4.57
N LEU A 320 -45.28 -29.42 -5.17
CA LEU A 320 -45.24 -29.60 -6.63
C LEU A 320 -46.47 -30.37 -7.15
N ASN A 321 -47.23 -31.04 -6.28
CA ASN A 321 -48.45 -31.76 -6.64
C ASN A 321 -49.73 -30.91 -6.52
N GLU A 322 -49.76 -29.89 -5.65
CA GLU A 322 -50.93 -29.00 -5.51
C GLU A 322 -51.06 -28.01 -6.68
N SER A 323 -49.95 -27.59 -7.30
CA SER A 323 -49.97 -26.72 -8.49
C SER A 323 -50.51 -27.39 -9.76
N LYS A 324 -50.74 -28.72 -9.74
CA LYS A 324 -51.37 -29.47 -10.84
C LYS A 324 -52.88 -29.68 -10.69
N GLN A 325 -53.47 -29.37 -9.53
CA GLN A 325 -54.86 -29.75 -9.23
C GLN A 325 -55.87 -28.59 -9.13
N SER A 326 -55.45 -27.33 -9.29
CA SER A 326 -56.39 -26.20 -9.17
C SER A 326 -56.27 -25.11 -10.25
N VAL A 327 -56.18 -25.44 -11.54
CA VAL A 327 -56.48 -24.44 -12.60
C VAL A 327 -57.02 -25.09 -13.88
N VAL A 328 -58.34 -25.12 -14.07
CA VAL A 328 -59.00 -24.89 -15.39
C VAL A 328 -60.49 -24.58 -15.18
N PRO A 329 -61.16 -23.73 -16.01
CA PRO A 329 -60.77 -23.40 -17.37
C PRO A 329 -60.90 -21.92 -17.83
N SER A 330 -59.84 -21.42 -18.48
CA SER A 330 -59.96 -20.46 -19.59
C SER A 330 -58.79 -20.54 -20.58
N LEU A 331 -58.20 -21.73 -20.75
CA LEU A 331 -57.05 -21.99 -21.63
C LEU A 331 -57.41 -22.58 -23.01
N SER A 332 -58.69 -22.58 -23.40
CA SER A 332 -59.07 -22.99 -24.77
C SER A 332 -58.82 -21.89 -25.81
N ASN A 333 -58.71 -20.61 -25.42
CA ASN A 333 -58.53 -19.52 -26.39
C ASN A 333 -57.07 -19.09 -26.59
N ALA A 334 -56.17 -19.37 -25.64
CA ALA A 334 -54.76 -18.96 -25.74
C ALA A 334 -53.91 -19.93 -26.57
N LYS A 335 -54.26 -21.23 -26.63
CA LYS A 335 -53.58 -22.20 -27.51
C LYS A 335 -53.88 -21.94 -28.98
N ASP A 336 -55.14 -21.64 -29.31
CA ASP A 336 -55.54 -21.28 -30.68
C ASP A 336 -54.93 -19.94 -31.15
N GLU A 337 -54.71 -18.99 -30.24
CA GLU A 337 -53.99 -17.75 -30.58
C GLU A 337 -52.47 -17.94 -30.68
N MET A 338 -51.84 -18.72 -29.80
CA MET A 338 -50.41 -19.00 -29.91
C MET A 338 -50.08 -19.86 -31.14
N GLU A 339 -50.96 -20.76 -31.55
CA GLU A 339 -50.79 -21.55 -32.78
C GLU A 339 -50.96 -20.66 -34.04
N LYS A 340 -51.88 -19.70 -34.03
CA LYS A 340 -51.99 -18.68 -35.08
C LYS A 340 -50.77 -17.76 -35.14
N VAL A 341 -50.21 -17.35 -33.99
CA VAL A 341 -48.99 -16.52 -33.93
C VAL A 341 -47.75 -17.31 -34.37
N HIS A 342 -47.67 -18.60 -34.06
CA HIS A 342 -46.57 -19.45 -34.49
C HIS A 342 -46.61 -19.72 -36.01
N ILE A 343 -47.80 -19.96 -36.57
CA ILE A 343 -48.00 -20.12 -38.02
C ILE A 343 -47.69 -18.80 -38.75
N LEU A 344 -48.06 -17.65 -38.18
CA LEU A 344 -47.72 -16.33 -38.74
C LEU A 344 -46.20 -16.06 -38.70
N ALA A 345 -45.52 -16.44 -37.61
CA ALA A 345 -44.07 -16.29 -37.46
C ALA A 345 -43.28 -17.21 -38.43
N GLU A 346 -43.75 -18.44 -38.65
CA GLU A 346 -43.14 -19.35 -39.63
C GLU A 346 -43.32 -18.88 -41.08
N ASN A 347 -44.48 -18.30 -41.40
CA ASN A 347 -44.74 -17.71 -42.71
C ASN A 347 -43.87 -16.47 -42.96
N ILE A 348 -43.66 -15.61 -41.95
CA ILE A 348 -42.75 -14.45 -42.02
C ILE A 348 -41.29 -14.90 -42.16
N GLN A 349 -40.87 -15.99 -41.51
CA GLN A 349 -39.52 -16.56 -41.69
C GLN A 349 -39.31 -17.21 -43.07
N LYS A 350 -40.35 -17.83 -43.65
CA LYS A 350 -40.30 -18.37 -45.02
C LYS A 350 -40.26 -17.25 -46.06
N GLU A 351 -41.01 -16.16 -45.89
CA GLU A 351 -40.97 -14.99 -46.78
C GLU A 351 -39.62 -14.24 -46.71
N THR A 352 -39.05 -14.08 -45.51
CA THR A 352 -37.73 -13.42 -45.33
C THR A 352 -36.56 -14.26 -45.86
N LYS A 353 -36.62 -15.60 -45.76
CA LYS A 353 -35.65 -16.50 -46.43
C LYS A 353 -35.77 -16.46 -47.96
N THR A 354 -36.98 -16.30 -48.50
CA THR A 354 -37.23 -16.21 -49.94
C THR A 354 -36.78 -14.84 -50.51
N LYS A 355 -36.99 -13.75 -49.76
CA LYS A 355 -36.44 -12.40 -50.10
C LYS A 355 -34.91 -12.34 -50.00
N ARG A 356 -34.29 -13.01 -49.01
CA ARG A 356 -32.82 -13.13 -48.91
C ARG A 356 -32.18 -13.96 -50.03
N ARG A 357 -32.87 -14.99 -50.53
CA ARG A 357 -32.41 -15.77 -51.70
C ARG A 357 -32.50 -14.99 -53.02
N LYS A 358 -33.52 -14.14 -53.20
CA LYS A 358 -33.58 -13.22 -54.35
C LYS A 358 -32.48 -12.13 -54.30
N ALA A 359 -32.24 -11.53 -53.13
CA ALA A 359 -31.22 -10.49 -52.94
C ALA A 359 -29.77 -10.99 -53.14
N LYS A 360 -29.49 -12.27 -52.84
CA LYS A 360 -28.16 -12.89 -53.08
C LYS A 360 -27.91 -13.30 -54.54
N SER A 361 -28.96 -13.33 -55.37
CA SER A 361 -28.82 -13.54 -56.83
C SER A 361 -28.60 -12.24 -57.60
N THR A 362 -29.01 -11.09 -57.03
CA THR A 362 -28.87 -9.76 -57.64
C THR A 362 -27.56 -9.03 -57.27
N SER A 363 -26.82 -9.47 -56.24
CA SER A 363 -25.54 -8.84 -55.85
C SER A 363 -24.29 -9.53 -56.43
N LYS A 364 -24.45 -10.41 -57.43
CA LYS A 364 -23.35 -11.14 -58.10
C LYS A 364 -23.08 -10.64 -59.54
N HIS A 365 -23.56 -9.44 -59.88
CA HIS A 365 -23.37 -8.83 -61.20
C HIS A 365 -22.78 -7.40 -61.21
N GLU A 366 -22.39 -6.84 -60.07
CA GLU A 366 -21.72 -5.54 -60.03
C GLU A 366 -20.49 -5.60 -59.11
N ASN A 367 -19.34 -5.89 -59.73
CA ASN A 367 -18.00 -5.38 -59.43
C ASN A 367 -16.94 -6.37 -59.92
N THR A 368 -16.62 -6.24 -61.20
CA THR A 368 -15.37 -6.70 -61.80
C THR A 368 -14.77 -5.48 -62.48
N ILE A 369 -13.43 -5.40 -62.52
CA ILE A 369 -12.58 -4.42 -63.22
C ILE A 369 -11.97 -3.33 -62.30
N ASN A 370 -10.84 -3.64 -61.64
CA ASN A 370 -9.51 -3.24 -62.13
C ASN A 370 -8.34 -3.72 -61.23
N ASN A 371 -7.31 -4.25 -61.90
CA ASN A 371 -5.99 -4.71 -61.44
C ASN A 371 -5.15 -3.53 -60.87
N THR A 372 -4.06 -3.65 -60.09
CA THR A 372 -2.84 -4.50 -60.20
C THR A 372 -1.95 -4.27 -58.92
N PRO A 373 -0.91 -5.09 -58.62
CA PRO A 373 -0.34 -5.28 -57.27
C PRO A 373 1.15 -4.88 -57.09
N SER A 374 1.62 -4.78 -55.83
CA SER A 374 3.00 -5.10 -55.41
C SER A 374 3.10 -5.08 -53.87
N ASN A 375 4.05 -5.68 -53.16
CA ASN A 375 4.70 -7.00 -53.14
C ASN A 375 5.52 -7.04 -51.83
N LYS A 376 5.73 -8.25 -51.26
CA LYS A 376 6.71 -8.64 -50.21
C LYS A 376 6.42 -8.20 -48.77
N GLY A 377 6.54 -9.05 -47.75
CA GLY A 377 6.93 -10.45 -47.70
C GLY A 377 7.08 -10.94 -46.25
N THR A 378 6.87 -12.26 -46.08
CA THR A 378 7.62 -13.22 -45.22
C THR A 378 7.70 -12.97 -43.70
N ASP A 379 7.60 -13.93 -42.80
CA ASP A 379 7.21 -15.35 -42.78
C ASP A 379 7.42 -15.81 -41.31
N LEU A 380 6.49 -16.63 -40.77
CA LEU A 380 6.69 -17.93 -40.08
C LEU A 380 7.65 -18.02 -38.84
N ILE A 381 7.56 -18.89 -37.81
CA ILE A 381 6.87 -20.17 -37.46
C ILE A 381 7.30 -20.48 -35.98
N ASN A 382 6.41 -20.91 -35.06
CA ASN A 382 6.27 -22.28 -34.44
C ASN A 382 7.51 -22.84 -33.67
N ILE A 383 7.50 -23.74 -32.65
CA ILE A 383 6.55 -24.58 -31.87
C ILE A 383 7.34 -25.32 -30.74
N ALA A 384 6.64 -25.79 -29.68
CA ALA A 384 6.85 -26.92 -28.71
C ALA A 384 8.04 -26.92 -27.72
N ASN A 385 7.92 -27.23 -26.41
CA ASN A 385 7.30 -28.32 -25.60
C ASN A 385 8.09 -29.65 -25.57
N ASP A 386 8.47 -30.11 -24.36
CA ASP A 386 8.74 -31.53 -24.05
C ASP A 386 8.58 -31.88 -22.55
N VAL A 387 8.32 -33.15 -22.28
CA VAL A 387 7.64 -33.73 -21.10
C VAL A 387 8.33 -35.04 -20.62
N LEU A 388 8.49 -35.19 -19.28
CA LEU A 388 8.59 -36.43 -18.41
C LEU A 388 9.84 -37.36 -18.48
N PRO A 389 10.10 -38.34 -17.53
CA PRO A 389 9.21 -39.00 -16.53
C PRO A 389 9.78 -39.40 -15.11
N ASN A 390 8.89 -40.05 -14.31
CA ASN A 390 9.00 -40.67 -12.96
C ASN A 390 9.82 -41.99 -12.86
N GLN A 391 10.29 -42.36 -11.64
CA GLN A 391 10.49 -43.76 -11.16
C GLN A 391 10.32 -43.93 -9.62
N GLU A 392 10.01 -45.17 -9.21
CA GLU A 392 9.53 -45.68 -7.90
C GLU A 392 10.59 -46.26 -6.92
N VAL A 393 10.27 -46.18 -5.61
CA VAL A 393 10.39 -47.14 -4.46
C VAL A 393 11.70 -47.91 -4.13
N THR A 394 12.13 -47.85 -2.85
CA THR A 394 12.61 -49.00 -2.03
C THR A 394 12.70 -48.67 -0.52
N SER A 395 12.61 -49.73 0.31
CA SER A 395 12.42 -49.76 1.77
C SER A 395 13.70 -50.07 2.58
N LEU A 396 13.57 -50.06 3.93
CA LEU A 396 14.42 -50.61 5.02
C LEU A 396 15.25 -49.60 5.83
N ALA A 397 14.90 -49.42 7.11
CA ALA A 397 15.69 -49.92 8.26
C ALA A 397 15.11 -49.43 9.60
N THR A 398 14.74 -50.39 10.44
CA THR A 398 14.47 -50.27 11.88
C THR A 398 15.77 -50.14 12.68
N LYS A 399 15.80 -49.26 13.70
CA LYS A 399 16.57 -49.51 14.93
C LYS A 399 16.04 -48.66 16.09
N ASP A 400 15.58 -49.37 17.11
CA ASP A 400 15.34 -48.90 18.47
C ASP A 400 16.58 -48.23 19.08
N LEU A 401 16.36 -47.25 19.95
CA LEU A 401 17.02 -47.19 21.26
C LEU A 401 16.21 -46.29 22.21
N SER A 402 15.78 -46.92 23.28
CA SER A 402 15.12 -46.43 24.50
C SER A 402 16.03 -45.57 25.38
N ASN A 403 15.46 -44.56 26.04
CA ASN A 403 15.61 -44.20 27.47
C ASN A 403 15.07 -42.77 27.70
N THR A 404 13.87 -42.57 28.25
CA THR A 404 13.50 -42.53 29.70
C THR A 404 14.16 -41.41 30.51
N HIS A 405 13.34 -40.41 30.89
CA HIS A 405 13.11 -39.81 32.23
C HIS A 405 12.71 -38.32 32.08
N ASN A 406 11.45 -37.96 32.41
CA ASN A 406 11.02 -37.29 33.67
C ASN A 406 11.44 -35.81 33.72
N LEU A 407 10.62 -34.78 33.97
CA LEU A 407 9.35 -34.62 34.69
C LEU A 407 8.73 -33.24 34.34
N ASP A 408 7.41 -33.15 34.53
CA ASP A 408 6.61 -32.02 35.06
C ASP A 408 6.58 -30.65 34.38
N HIS A 409 5.43 -30.22 33.84
CA HIS A 409 4.26 -29.61 34.52
C HIS A 409 4.40 -28.11 34.81
N ALA A 410 3.56 -27.33 34.10
CA ALA A 410 2.97 -26.04 34.48
C ALA A 410 3.95 -24.83 34.53
N LEU A 411 3.65 -23.59 34.18
CA LEU A 411 2.42 -22.79 34.24
C LEU A 411 2.48 -21.70 33.16
N VAL A 412 1.31 -21.42 32.59
CA VAL A 412 1.00 -20.23 31.80
C VAL A 412 0.82 -19.06 32.77
N GLU A 413 1.66 -18.04 32.67
CA GLU A 413 1.34 -16.70 33.19
C GLU A 413 1.40 -15.68 32.06
N ARG A 414 0.24 -15.11 31.78
CA ARG A 414 0.04 -13.99 30.88
C ARG A 414 0.57 -12.73 31.56
N GLN A 415 1.52 -12.05 30.94
CA GLN A 415 1.76 -10.64 31.22
C GLN A 415 1.54 -9.83 29.94
N THR A 416 0.48 -9.04 29.96
CA THR A 416 0.23 -7.93 29.03
C THR A 416 1.16 -6.76 29.37
N PRO A 417 1.74 -6.07 28.36
CA PRO A 417 2.09 -4.67 28.50
C PRO A 417 1.16 -3.80 27.66
N THR A 418 0.42 -2.94 28.35
CA THR A 418 -0.20 -1.73 27.83
C THR A 418 0.87 -0.81 27.24
N SER A 419 0.84 -0.59 25.92
CA SER A 419 1.56 0.50 25.26
C SER A 419 0.55 1.54 24.81
N SER A 420 0.56 2.67 25.51
CA SER A 420 -0.09 3.92 25.14
C SER A 420 0.69 4.57 24.00
N TYR A 421 0.11 4.59 22.81
CA TYR A 421 0.54 5.41 21.69
C TYR A 421 0.07 6.85 21.91
N TYR A 422 1.01 7.81 21.92
CA TYR A 422 0.75 9.22 21.64
C TYR A 422 1.75 9.68 20.58
N PHE A 423 1.15 10.07 19.45
CA PHE A 423 1.57 10.91 18.32
C PHE A 423 3.04 11.03 17.91
#